data_AF-A0A0D2W0I5-F1
#
_entry.id   AF-A0A0D2W0I5-F1
#
_cell.length_a   1.000
_cell.length_b   1.000
_cell.length_c   1.000
_cell.angle_alpha   90.00
_cell.angle_beta   90.00
_cell.angle_gamma   90.00
#
_symmetry.space_group_name_H-M   'P 1'
#
loop_
_entity.id
_entity.type
_entity.pdbx_description
1 polymer ?
#
loop_
_entity_poly.entity_id
_entity_poly.type
_entity_poly.pdbx_seq_one_letter_code
_entity_poly.pdbx_strand_id
1 'polypeptide(L)'
;MVFEVMKVPTTPFEGQKPGTSGLRKKVKVFVQPHYLQNFVQATFNALTPEKVKGATLVVSGDGRYFSKDAVQIIIKMSAANGVRRVWVGQNGLLSTPAVSAVIRERVGADGSKATGAFILTASHNPGGPNEDFGIKYNMENGGPAPEALTDKIFENTKTIKEYLIADELREVDISKIGVTNFSGPDGPFDVEVFDSASDYVKLMRSIFDFELIRKLLSSPKFTFCYDALHGVAGAYANRIFVEELGAQQSSLLNCTPKEDFGGGHPDPNLTYAKELVERMGLGKSNSGVEPPEFGAAADGDADRNMILGKRFFVTPSDSVAIIAANAVGAIPYFSSGLKGVA
;
A
#
# COMPACT_ATOMS: atom_id res chain seq x y z
N MET A 1 -3.53 31.92 7.76
CA MET A 1 -4.45 32.22 6.66
C MET A 1 -5.36 31.02 6.49
N VAL A 2 -6.67 31.25 6.38
CA VAL A 2 -7.64 30.17 6.13
C VAL A 2 -7.62 29.86 4.64
N PHE A 3 -7.54 28.59 4.25
CA PHE A 3 -7.62 28.23 2.83
C PHE A 3 -9.05 28.39 2.31
N GLU A 4 -9.18 28.71 1.03
CA GLU A 4 -10.49 28.82 0.37
C GLU A 4 -10.85 27.51 -0.33
N VAL A 5 -12.15 27.21 -0.39
CA VAL A 5 -12.69 26.07 -1.11
C VAL A 5 -13.20 26.54 -2.46
N MET A 6 -12.63 26.01 -3.53
CA MET A 6 -13.06 26.29 -4.89
C MET A 6 -13.94 25.17 -5.42
N LYS A 7 -14.98 25.55 -6.16
CA LYS A 7 -15.78 24.66 -7.00
C LYS A 7 -15.25 24.74 -8.42
N VAL A 8 -14.71 23.65 -8.92
CA VAL A 8 -14.16 23.60 -10.27
C VAL A 8 -15.13 22.83 -11.18
N PRO A 9 -15.69 23.46 -12.22
CA PRO A 9 -16.50 22.76 -13.22
C PRO A 9 -15.68 21.68 -13.92
N THR A 10 -16.34 20.56 -14.24
CA THR A 10 -15.74 19.42 -14.93
C THR A 10 -16.79 18.69 -15.76
N THR A 11 -16.33 17.75 -16.60
CA THR A 11 -17.19 16.85 -17.35
C THR A 11 -16.88 15.39 -17.00
N PRO A 12 -17.87 14.48 -17.04
CA PRO A 12 -17.64 13.05 -16.85
C PRO A 12 -16.58 12.47 -17.79
N PHE A 13 -15.83 11.49 -17.30
CA PHE A 13 -14.96 10.65 -18.12
C PHE A 13 -15.57 9.25 -18.27
N GLU A 14 -15.53 8.70 -19.47
CA GLU A 14 -16.01 7.35 -19.71
C GLU A 14 -15.11 6.31 -19.00
N GLY A 15 -15.72 5.28 -18.42
CA GLY A 15 -15.00 4.10 -17.96
C GLY A 15 -14.17 4.29 -16.68
N GLN A 16 -14.51 5.26 -15.83
CA GLN A 16 -14.01 5.36 -14.44
C GLN A 16 -14.67 4.34 -13.50
N LYS A 17 -14.87 3.10 -13.96
CA LYS A 17 -15.42 2.02 -13.14
C LYS A 17 -14.30 1.40 -12.30
N PRO A 18 -14.32 1.49 -10.96
CA PRO A 18 -13.40 0.73 -10.14
C PRO A 18 -13.72 -0.76 -10.23
N GLY A 19 -12.70 -1.59 -10.45
CA GLY A 19 -12.84 -3.04 -10.31
C GLY A 19 -12.77 -3.45 -8.83
N THR A 20 -12.78 -4.75 -8.57
CA THR A 20 -12.62 -5.34 -7.23
C THR A 20 -11.34 -4.87 -6.51
N SER A 21 -10.33 -4.44 -7.27
CA SER A 21 -9.06 -3.93 -6.76
C SER A 21 -8.78 -2.47 -7.18
N GLY A 22 -9.83 -1.65 -7.26
CA GLY A 22 -9.74 -0.21 -7.57
C GLY A 22 -9.80 0.14 -9.06
N LEU A 23 -9.66 1.43 -9.37
CA LEU A 23 -9.56 1.93 -10.74
C LEU A 23 -8.10 1.84 -11.21
N ARG A 24 -7.87 1.21 -12.35
CA ARG A 24 -6.54 1.11 -12.99
C ARG A 24 -6.61 1.58 -14.43
N LYS A 25 -5.65 2.40 -14.83
CA LYS A 25 -5.46 2.93 -16.19
C LYS A 25 -3.99 3.27 -16.41
N LYS A 26 -3.61 3.53 -17.65
CA LYS A 26 -2.29 4.09 -17.95
C LYS A 26 -2.11 5.46 -17.27
N VAL A 27 -0.91 5.76 -16.80
CA VAL A 27 -0.52 7.04 -16.19
C VAL A 27 -0.97 8.22 -17.06
N LYS A 28 -0.78 8.13 -18.38
CA LYS A 28 -1.21 9.16 -19.35
C LYS A 28 -2.70 9.53 -19.28
N VAL A 29 -3.53 8.69 -18.68
CA VAL A 29 -4.95 8.96 -18.43
C VAL A 29 -5.12 9.72 -17.11
N PHE A 30 -4.46 9.26 -16.04
CA PHE A 30 -4.54 9.90 -14.72
C PHE A 30 -3.99 11.32 -14.67
N VAL A 31 -2.95 11.61 -15.45
CA VAL A 31 -2.35 12.95 -15.55
C VAL A 31 -3.17 13.92 -16.40
N GLN A 32 -4.24 13.46 -17.06
CA GLN A 32 -5.14 14.36 -17.76
C GLN A 32 -5.83 15.29 -16.75
N PRO A 33 -6.03 16.57 -17.10
CA PRO A 33 -6.77 17.48 -16.25
C PRO A 33 -8.10 16.88 -15.81
N HIS A 34 -8.42 17.02 -14.53
CA HIS A 34 -9.67 16.58 -13.91
C HIS A 34 -9.89 15.07 -13.79
N TYR A 35 -9.07 14.20 -14.40
CA TYR A 35 -9.33 12.76 -14.38
C TYR A 35 -9.29 12.19 -12.95
N LEU A 36 -8.17 12.40 -12.24
CA LEU A 36 -8.02 11.97 -10.85
C LEU A 36 -9.03 12.67 -9.94
N GLN A 37 -9.18 13.99 -10.11
CA GLN A 37 -10.07 14.82 -9.29
C GLN A 37 -11.52 14.33 -9.39
N ASN A 38 -11.99 14.00 -10.59
CA ASN A 38 -13.34 13.49 -10.79
C ASN A 38 -13.57 12.18 -10.03
N PHE A 39 -12.60 11.26 -10.07
CA PHE A 39 -12.72 9.99 -9.37
C PHE A 39 -12.68 10.14 -7.84
N VAL A 40 -11.80 11.00 -7.33
CA VAL A 40 -11.70 11.31 -5.89
C VAL A 40 -12.99 11.98 -5.39
N GLN A 41 -13.51 12.97 -6.11
CA GLN A 41 -14.78 13.60 -5.75
C GLN A 41 -15.95 12.63 -5.84
N ALA A 42 -16.02 11.79 -6.87
CA ALA A 42 -17.06 10.78 -6.99
C ALA A 42 -17.03 9.79 -5.81
N THR A 43 -15.84 9.52 -5.27
CA THR A 43 -15.65 8.72 -4.06
C THR A 43 -16.21 9.42 -2.82
N PHE A 44 -15.89 10.69 -2.60
CA PHE A 44 -16.49 11.46 -1.51
C PHE A 44 -18.02 11.56 -1.63
N ASN A 45 -18.54 11.80 -2.83
CA ASN A 45 -19.99 11.82 -3.09
C ASN A 45 -20.65 10.47 -2.77
N ALA A 46 -19.95 9.36 -2.99
CA ALA A 46 -20.47 8.03 -2.70
C ALA A 46 -20.52 7.73 -1.20
N LEU A 47 -19.51 8.21 -0.45
CA LEU A 47 -19.42 8.08 1.01
C LEU A 47 -20.44 8.91 1.78
N THR A 48 -20.98 9.98 1.15
CA THR A 48 -21.85 11.02 1.73
C THR A 48 -21.11 12.03 2.63
N PRO A 49 -21.60 13.28 2.74
CA PRO A 49 -20.95 14.32 3.55
C PRO A 49 -20.75 13.91 5.01
N GLU A 50 -21.66 13.13 5.59
CA GLU A 50 -21.62 12.71 7.00
C GLU A 50 -20.44 11.77 7.30
N LYS A 51 -20.01 10.96 6.31
CA LYS A 51 -18.84 10.08 6.47
C LYS A 51 -17.52 10.77 6.15
N VAL A 52 -17.56 11.87 5.40
CA VAL A 52 -16.35 12.59 4.95
C VAL A 52 -16.00 13.73 5.91
N LYS A 53 -17.00 14.52 6.34
CA LYS A 53 -16.78 15.64 7.25
C LYS A 53 -16.28 15.16 8.60
N GLY A 54 -15.19 15.75 9.08
CA GLY A 54 -14.59 15.36 10.35
C GLY A 54 -13.76 14.06 10.30
N ALA A 55 -13.67 13.39 9.15
CA ALA A 55 -12.98 12.10 9.02
C ALA A 55 -11.47 12.23 9.18
N THR A 56 -10.84 11.11 9.54
CA THR A 56 -9.41 10.89 9.33
C THR A 56 -9.24 9.89 8.18
N LEU A 57 -8.48 10.22 7.15
CA LEU A 57 -8.22 9.34 6.01
C LEU A 57 -6.74 9.02 5.88
N VAL A 58 -6.40 7.83 5.42
CA VAL A 58 -5.03 7.49 5.01
C VAL A 58 -4.88 7.71 3.51
N VAL A 59 -3.77 8.31 3.07
CA VAL A 59 -3.44 8.50 1.66
C VAL A 59 -1.99 8.13 1.44
N SER A 60 -1.75 6.98 0.82
CA SER A 60 -0.41 6.43 0.55
C SER A 60 -0.50 5.35 -0.52
N GLY A 61 0.62 4.77 -0.93
CA GLY A 61 0.61 3.70 -1.90
C GLY A 61 1.96 3.06 -2.12
N ASP A 62 2.14 2.48 -3.30
CA ASP A 62 3.31 1.66 -3.59
C ASP A 62 4.56 2.43 -4.05
N GLY A 63 4.43 3.74 -4.22
CA GLY A 63 5.52 4.62 -4.64
C GLY A 63 5.75 4.68 -6.14
N ARG A 64 4.88 4.08 -6.96
CA ARG A 64 4.97 4.20 -8.43
C ARG A 64 4.89 5.66 -8.88
N TYR A 65 5.38 5.92 -10.09
CA TYR A 65 5.31 7.22 -10.76
C TYR A 65 3.90 7.84 -10.63
N PHE A 66 3.83 9.17 -10.48
CA PHE A 66 2.63 9.97 -10.20
C PHE A 66 2.05 9.85 -8.78
N SER A 67 2.53 8.94 -7.92
CA SER A 67 1.99 8.80 -6.56
C SER A 67 2.15 10.07 -5.72
N LYS A 68 3.31 10.74 -5.79
CA LYS A 68 3.57 11.97 -5.02
C LYS A 68 2.58 13.09 -5.37
N ASP A 69 2.35 13.30 -6.67
CA ASP A 69 1.41 14.31 -7.16
C ASP A 69 -0.03 13.96 -6.77
N ALA A 70 -0.41 12.68 -6.91
CA ALA A 70 -1.72 12.20 -6.52
C ALA A 70 -1.98 12.37 -5.01
N VAL A 71 -0.99 12.15 -4.15
CA VAL A 71 -1.08 12.43 -2.70
C VAL A 71 -1.41 13.90 -2.46
N GLN A 72 -0.70 14.84 -3.09
CA GLN A 72 -0.96 16.28 -2.93
C GLN A 72 -2.37 16.65 -3.39
N ILE A 73 -2.81 16.15 -4.56
CA ILE A 73 -4.16 16.39 -5.08
C ILE A 73 -5.21 15.89 -4.08
N ILE A 74 -5.07 14.66 -3.58
CA ILE A 74 -6.03 14.08 -2.63
C ILE A 74 -6.02 14.83 -1.30
N ILE A 75 -4.88 15.32 -0.81
CA ILE A 75 -4.80 16.18 0.39
C ILE A 75 -5.64 17.45 0.18
N LYS A 76 -5.42 18.17 -0.92
CA LYS A 76 -6.16 19.41 -1.23
C LYS A 76 -7.66 19.18 -1.37
N MET A 77 -8.05 18.07 -2.01
CA MET A 77 -9.46 17.70 -2.15
C MET A 77 -10.08 17.23 -0.84
N SER A 78 -9.34 16.51 0.00
CA SER A 78 -9.78 16.09 1.33
C SER A 78 -10.09 17.30 2.20
N ALA A 79 -9.18 18.27 2.23
CA ALA A 79 -9.38 19.55 2.93
C ALA A 79 -10.66 20.25 2.47
N ALA A 80 -10.88 20.34 1.14
CA ALA A 80 -12.04 21.00 0.56
C ALA A 80 -13.37 20.27 0.77
N ASN A 81 -13.34 18.96 0.99
CA ASN A 81 -14.51 18.15 1.29
C ASN A 81 -14.79 18.02 2.81
N GLY A 82 -14.02 18.70 3.65
CA GLY A 82 -14.25 18.78 5.10
C GLY A 82 -13.64 17.63 5.91
N VAL A 83 -12.73 16.84 5.33
CA VAL A 83 -11.91 15.88 6.09
C VAL A 83 -11.15 16.63 7.17
N ARG A 84 -11.07 16.08 8.39
CA ARG A 84 -10.37 16.70 9.52
C ARG A 84 -8.87 16.43 9.48
N ARG A 85 -8.47 15.23 9.06
CA ARG A 85 -7.07 14.81 9.04
C ARG A 85 -6.74 13.86 7.89
N VAL A 86 -5.56 14.03 7.30
CA VAL A 86 -4.96 13.06 6.39
C VAL A 86 -3.68 12.49 7.00
N TRP A 87 -3.58 11.17 7.03
CA TRP A 87 -2.40 10.41 7.42
C TRP A 87 -1.66 9.93 6.18
N VAL A 88 -0.35 10.18 6.13
CA VAL A 88 0.50 9.82 5.00
C VAL A 88 1.72 9.07 5.53
N GLY A 89 1.97 7.85 5.06
CA GLY A 89 3.24 7.19 5.33
C GLY A 89 4.38 7.97 4.70
N GLN A 90 5.54 8.01 5.33
CA GLN A 90 6.70 8.76 4.86
C GLN A 90 7.00 8.47 3.38
N ASN A 91 7.26 9.52 2.61
CA ASN A 91 7.40 9.53 1.14
C ASN A 91 6.14 9.09 0.36
N GLY A 92 4.97 9.05 1.02
CA GLY A 92 3.73 8.51 0.45
C GLY A 92 3.68 6.99 0.41
N LEU A 93 4.59 6.29 1.11
CA LEU A 93 4.76 4.85 1.03
C LEU A 93 3.98 4.15 2.15
N LEU A 94 2.99 3.34 1.78
CA LEU A 94 2.41 2.31 2.64
C LEU A 94 1.99 1.12 1.79
N SER A 95 2.35 -0.09 2.20
CA SER A 95 1.82 -1.32 1.62
C SER A 95 0.31 -1.44 1.86
N THR A 96 -0.40 -2.15 0.99
CA THR A 96 -1.83 -2.39 1.18
C THR A 96 -2.13 -3.05 2.53
N PRO A 97 -1.35 -4.05 3.01
CA PRO A 97 -1.49 -4.58 4.37
C PRO A 97 -1.22 -3.55 5.48
N ALA A 98 -0.22 -2.67 5.32
CA ALA A 98 0.09 -1.63 6.30
C ALA A 98 -1.00 -0.57 6.36
N VAL A 99 -1.59 -0.17 5.23
CA VAL A 99 -2.78 0.71 5.22
C VAL A 99 -3.92 0.08 6.01
N SER A 100 -4.22 -1.21 5.76
CA SER A 100 -5.25 -1.93 6.50
C SER A 100 -4.98 -1.96 8.01
N ALA A 101 -3.74 -2.24 8.41
CA ALA A 101 -3.31 -2.21 9.81
C ALA A 101 -3.46 -0.81 10.44
N VAL A 102 -3.03 0.24 9.74
CA VAL A 102 -3.15 1.63 10.21
C VAL A 102 -4.62 2.03 10.42
N ILE A 103 -5.51 1.70 9.49
CA ILE A 103 -6.94 2.00 9.63
C ILE A 103 -7.51 1.40 10.92
N ARG A 104 -7.16 0.14 11.19
CA ARG A 104 -7.75 -0.64 12.28
C ARG A 104 -7.14 -0.34 13.65
N GLU A 105 -5.81 -0.21 13.68
CA GLU A 105 -5.04 -0.26 14.92
C GLU A 105 -4.47 1.10 15.34
N ARG A 106 -4.21 2.02 14.39
CA ARG A 106 -3.60 3.32 14.72
C ARG A 106 -4.62 4.22 15.41
N VAL A 107 -4.21 4.81 16.52
CA VAL A 107 -4.97 5.82 17.26
C VAL A 107 -4.14 7.10 17.28
N GLY A 108 -4.73 8.18 16.77
CA GLY A 108 -4.10 9.50 16.76
C GLY A 108 -3.90 10.06 18.16
N ALA A 109 -3.03 11.07 18.30
CA ALA A 109 -2.74 11.71 19.58
C ALA A 109 -4.00 12.31 20.27
N ASP A 110 -5.03 12.64 19.50
CA ASP A 110 -6.33 13.13 19.96
C ASP A 110 -7.41 12.04 20.06
N GLY A 111 -7.02 10.76 19.94
CA GLY A 111 -7.93 9.62 19.96
C GLY A 111 -8.60 9.31 18.62
N SER A 112 -8.30 10.05 17.54
CA SER A 112 -8.89 9.80 16.22
C SER A 112 -8.51 8.42 15.66
N LYS A 113 -9.41 7.82 14.88
CA LYS A 113 -9.12 6.64 14.04
C LYS A 113 -9.42 6.97 12.58
N ALA A 114 -8.70 6.33 11.67
CA ALA A 114 -9.00 6.49 10.26
C ALA A 114 -10.31 5.74 9.90
N THR A 115 -11.13 6.35 9.04
CA THR A 115 -12.42 5.80 8.60
C THR A 115 -12.38 5.30 7.15
N GLY A 116 -11.24 5.47 6.48
CA GLY A 116 -10.98 4.95 5.15
C GLY A 116 -9.63 5.37 4.63
N ALA A 117 -9.30 4.92 3.42
CA ALA A 117 -8.04 5.23 2.78
C ALA A 117 -8.11 5.24 1.27
N PHE A 118 -7.40 6.18 0.65
CA PHE A 118 -7.01 6.09 -0.75
C PHE A 118 -5.66 5.39 -0.85
N ILE A 119 -5.61 4.28 -1.59
CA ILE A 119 -4.38 3.52 -1.82
C ILE A 119 -3.95 3.68 -3.27
N LEU A 120 -2.78 4.29 -3.48
CA LEU A 120 -2.23 4.62 -4.79
C LEU A 120 -1.38 3.47 -5.30
N THR A 121 -2.02 2.55 -6.03
CA THR A 121 -1.37 1.34 -6.52
C THR A 121 -2.15 0.68 -7.66
N ALA A 122 -1.43 0.08 -8.59
CA ALA A 122 -1.96 -0.90 -9.53
C ALA A 122 -1.45 -2.33 -9.24
N SER A 123 -1.04 -2.61 -7.99
CA SER A 123 -0.54 -3.90 -7.50
C SER A 123 0.59 -4.41 -8.40
N HIS A 124 0.44 -5.60 -8.95
CA HIS A 124 1.44 -6.25 -9.80
C HIS A 124 1.73 -5.52 -11.11
N ASN A 125 0.88 -4.61 -11.61
CA ASN A 125 1.10 -3.89 -12.87
C ASN A 125 2.38 -3.03 -12.85
N PRO A 126 3.09 -2.90 -13.99
CA PRO A 126 4.32 -2.10 -14.08
C PRO A 126 4.05 -0.62 -13.81
N GLY A 127 5.11 0.07 -13.38
CA GLY A 127 5.11 1.48 -13.02
C GLY A 127 5.97 2.30 -13.98
N GLY A 128 5.92 3.63 -13.83
CA GLY A 128 6.63 4.56 -14.70
C GLY A 128 5.69 5.38 -15.60
N PRO A 129 6.22 6.43 -16.25
CA PRO A 129 5.41 7.45 -16.94
C PRO A 129 4.54 6.91 -18.08
N ASN A 130 4.94 5.79 -18.69
CA ASN A 130 4.22 5.15 -19.80
C ASN A 130 3.37 3.94 -19.38
N GLU A 131 3.39 3.60 -18.09
CA GLU A 131 2.79 2.36 -17.58
C GLU A 131 1.52 2.65 -16.77
N ASP A 132 1.20 1.80 -15.80
CA ASP A 132 -0.08 1.78 -15.13
C ASP A 132 -0.03 2.53 -13.79
N PHE A 133 -1.10 3.26 -13.53
CA PHE A 133 -1.42 3.84 -12.23
C PHE A 133 -2.76 3.29 -11.74
N GLY A 134 -2.97 3.34 -10.43
CA GLY A 134 -4.23 2.91 -9.87
C GLY A 134 -4.55 3.59 -8.55
N ILE A 135 -5.84 3.61 -8.24
CA ILE A 135 -6.38 4.15 -7.01
C ILE A 135 -7.45 3.20 -6.47
N LYS A 136 -7.25 2.72 -5.25
CA LYS A 136 -8.19 1.90 -4.48
C LYS A 136 -8.79 2.75 -3.36
N TYR A 137 -9.96 2.35 -2.87
CA TYR A 137 -10.52 2.89 -1.63
C TYR A 137 -10.78 1.76 -0.64
N ASN A 138 -10.25 1.88 0.58
CA ASN A 138 -10.53 0.97 1.70
C ASN A 138 -11.43 1.66 2.74
N MET A 139 -12.26 0.86 3.42
CA MET A 139 -13.22 1.31 4.43
C MET A 139 -12.65 1.18 5.86
N GLU A 140 -13.42 1.65 6.84
CA GLU A 140 -13.09 1.64 8.28
C GLU A 140 -12.71 0.27 8.88
N ASN A 141 -13.13 -0.84 8.25
CA ASN A 141 -12.74 -2.18 8.68
C ASN A 141 -11.31 -2.58 8.23
N GLY A 142 -10.65 -1.71 7.45
CA GLY A 142 -9.35 -1.93 6.83
C GLY A 142 -9.40 -2.68 5.49
N GLY A 143 -10.58 -3.13 5.05
CA GLY A 143 -10.78 -3.89 3.81
C GLY A 143 -11.17 -3.00 2.62
N PRO A 144 -11.16 -3.56 1.39
CA PRO A 144 -11.57 -2.84 0.19
C PRO A 144 -13.04 -2.39 0.26
N ALA A 145 -13.35 -1.30 -0.44
CA ALA A 145 -14.72 -0.86 -0.65
C ALA A 145 -15.60 -2.00 -1.21
N PRO A 146 -16.78 -2.26 -0.62
CA PRO A 146 -17.69 -3.28 -1.12
C PRO A 146 -18.29 -2.87 -2.47
N GLU A 147 -18.80 -3.86 -3.21
CA GLU A 147 -19.35 -3.67 -4.57
C GLU A 147 -20.39 -2.54 -4.64
N ALA A 148 -21.31 -2.50 -3.67
CA ALA A 148 -22.32 -1.45 -3.58
C ALA A 148 -21.74 -0.04 -3.50
N LEU A 149 -20.59 0.13 -2.83
CA LEU A 149 -19.91 1.42 -2.78
C LEU A 149 -19.19 1.71 -4.09
N THR A 150 -18.45 0.74 -4.65
CA THR A 150 -17.74 0.90 -5.93
C THR A 150 -18.68 1.22 -7.10
N ASP A 151 -19.87 0.63 -7.12
CA ASP A 151 -20.91 0.95 -8.10
C ASP A 151 -21.45 2.37 -7.91
N LYS A 152 -21.69 2.78 -6.65
CA LYS A 152 -22.10 4.17 -6.37
C LYS A 152 -21.03 5.19 -6.77
N ILE A 153 -19.74 4.87 -6.56
CA ILE A 153 -18.63 5.69 -7.08
C ILE A 153 -18.73 5.80 -8.59
N PHE A 154 -18.91 4.68 -9.29
CA PHE A 154 -19.02 4.68 -10.74
C PHE A 154 -20.22 5.50 -11.24
N GLU A 155 -21.40 5.36 -10.65
CA GLU A 155 -22.57 6.17 -11.04
C GLU A 155 -22.33 7.67 -10.82
N ASN A 156 -21.64 8.04 -9.75
CA ASN A 156 -21.25 9.44 -9.53
C ASN A 156 -20.26 9.94 -10.59
N THR A 157 -19.31 9.12 -11.05
CA THR A 157 -18.36 9.52 -12.11
C THR A 157 -19.05 9.86 -13.43
N LYS A 158 -20.17 9.19 -13.74
CA LYS A 158 -20.95 9.40 -14.97
C LYS A 158 -21.72 10.72 -14.99
N THR A 159 -22.00 11.28 -13.82
CA THR A 159 -22.91 12.42 -13.64
C THR A 159 -22.25 13.63 -13.00
N ILE A 160 -20.96 13.55 -12.64
CA ILE A 160 -20.20 14.62 -12.02
C ILE A 160 -20.13 15.87 -12.92
N LYS A 161 -20.31 17.04 -12.31
CA LYS A 161 -20.27 18.35 -12.98
C LYS A 161 -19.29 19.33 -12.34
N GLU A 162 -18.92 19.07 -11.09
CA GLU A 162 -17.96 19.87 -10.35
C GLU A 162 -17.21 19.02 -9.33
N TYR A 163 -16.04 19.48 -8.90
CA TYR A 163 -15.34 18.98 -7.72
C TYR A 163 -14.88 20.11 -6.81
N LEU A 164 -14.63 19.78 -5.55
CA LEU A 164 -14.12 20.71 -4.54
C LEU A 164 -12.62 20.54 -4.38
N ILE A 165 -11.88 21.66 -4.34
CA ILE A 165 -10.43 21.66 -4.10
C ILE A 165 -9.99 22.93 -3.36
N ALA A 166 -9.02 22.78 -2.46
CA ALA A 166 -8.35 23.88 -1.78
C ALA A 166 -6.99 24.11 -2.44
N ASP A 167 -6.98 24.74 -3.63
CA ASP A 167 -5.77 24.74 -4.48
C ASP A 167 -4.64 25.62 -3.93
N GLU A 168 -4.98 26.69 -3.20
CA GLU A 168 -4.05 27.59 -2.50
C GLU A 168 -3.33 26.91 -1.32
N LEU A 169 -3.73 25.69 -0.95
CA LEU A 169 -3.09 24.95 0.14
C LEU A 169 -1.67 24.56 -0.30
N ARG A 170 -0.67 25.10 0.41
CA ARG A 170 0.74 24.78 0.17
C ARG A 170 0.99 23.27 0.25
N GLU A 171 1.88 22.77 -0.60
CA GLU A 171 2.24 21.36 -0.58
C GLU A 171 2.81 20.94 0.78
N VAL A 172 2.50 19.70 1.16
CA VAL A 172 3.05 19.06 2.35
C VAL A 172 4.30 18.30 1.96
N ASP A 173 5.41 18.55 2.64
CA ASP A 173 6.64 17.78 2.48
C ASP A 173 6.45 16.37 3.07
N ILE A 174 5.99 15.45 2.23
CA ILE A 174 5.71 14.06 2.64
C ILE A 174 6.98 13.26 2.94
N SER A 175 8.18 13.80 2.72
CA SER A 175 9.43 13.13 3.08
C SER A 175 9.79 13.26 4.56
N LYS A 176 9.19 14.21 5.28
CA LYS A 176 9.50 14.50 6.68
C LYS A 176 8.35 14.11 7.59
N ILE A 177 8.66 13.26 8.58
CA ILE A 177 7.73 12.91 9.64
C ILE A 177 7.37 14.18 10.44
N GLY A 178 6.08 14.35 10.71
CA GLY A 178 5.56 15.49 11.46
C GLY A 178 4.13 15.84 11.09
N VAL A 179 3.59 16.82 11.80
CA VAL A 179 2.24 17.34 11.56
C VAL A 179 2.35 18.69 10.87
N THR A 180 1.62 18.84 9.77
CA THR A 180 1.39 20.11 9.10
C THR A 180 -0.05 20.53 9.34
N ASN A 181 -0.23 21.67 10.02
CA ASN A 181 -1.55 22.21 10.33
C ASN A 181 -1.99 23.26 9.32
N PHE A 182 -3.27 23.21 8.97
CA PHE A 182 -3.99 24.19 8.17
C PHE A 182 -5.28 24.61 8.88
N SER A 183 -5.84 25.74 8.46
CA SER A 183 -7.16 26.19 8.89
C SER A 183 -8.04 26.33 7.66
N GLY A 184 -9.21 25.69 7.67
CA GLY A 184 -10.22 25.72 6.62
C GLY A 184 -11.53 26.36 7.09
N PRO A 185 -12.51 26.48 6.18
CA PRO A 185 -13.82 27.06 6.51
C PRO A 185 -14.60 26.24 7.55
N ASP A 186 -14.41 24.92 7.56
CA ASP A 186 -15.05 23.99 8.50
C ASP A 186 -14.21 23.70 9.75
N GLY A 187 -13.12 24.45 9.97
CA GLY A 187 -12.22 24.30 11.12
C GLY A 187 -10.82 23.81 10.76
N PRO A 188 -10.06 23.23 11.72
CA PRO A 188 -8.68 22.79 11.49
C PRO A 188 -8.62 21.60 10.52
N PHE A 189 -7.58 21.57 9.67
CA PHE A 189 -7.23 20.45 8.81
C PHE A 189 -5.76 20.09 9.02
N ASP A 190 -5.48 18.85 9.39
CA ASP A 190 -4.11 18.40 9.65
C ASP A 190 -3.65 17.38 8.61
N VAL A 191 -2.40 17.46 8.20
CA VAL A 191 -1.72 16.39 7.48
C VAL A 191 -0.59 15.88 8.35
N GLU A 192 -0.66 14.62 8.76
CA GLU A 192 0.36 13.96 9.57
C GLU A 192 1.12 12.95 8.71
N VAL A 193 2.40 13.20 8.55
CA VAL A 193 3.35 12.28 7.93
C VAL A 193 3.97 11.43 9.03
N PHE A 194 3.90 10.11 8.90
CA PHE A 194 4.38 9.18 9.92
C PHE A 194 5.28 8.09 9.34
N ASP A 195 6.07 7.43 10.19
CA ASP A 195 6.95 6.33 9.77
C ASP A 195 6.14 5.18 9.14
N SER A 196 6.50 4.79 7.91
CA SER A 196 5.75 3.82 7.12
C SER A 196 5.71 2.41 7.71
N ALA A 197 6.68 2.05 8.57
CA ALA A 197 6.87 0.68 9.05
C ALA A 197 6.35 0.45 10.47
N SER A 198 6.36 1.47 11.32
CA SER A 198 6.20 1.33 12.78
C SER A 198 4.92 0.61 13.21
N ASP A 199 3.75 1.02 12.72
CA ASP A 199 2.47 0.37 13.07
C ASP A 199 2.41 -1.08 12.57
N TYR A 200 2.90 -1.33 11.35
CA TYR A 200 2.89 -2.66 10.77
C TYR A 200 3.85 -3.61 11.47
N VAL A 201 5.06 -3.16 11.81
CA VAL A 201 6.04 -3.94 12.60
C VAL A 201 5.49 -4.28 13.97
N LYS A 202 4.83 -3.32 14.63
CA LYS A 202 4.17 -3.55 15.92
C LYS A 202 3.10 -4.65 15.79
N LEU A 203 2.28 -4.61 14.74
CA LEU A 203 1.30 -5.67 14.47
C LEU A 203 1.98 -7.02 14.24
N MET A 204 3.02 -7.08 13.40
CA MET A 204 3.75 -8.33 13.12
C MET A 204 4.32 -8.98 14.38
N ARG A 205 4.87 -8.18 15.31
CA ARG A 205 5.34 -8.69 16.61
C ARG A 205 4.25 -9.25 17.49
N SER A 206 3.03 -8.73 17.40
CA SER A 206 1.91 -9.28 18.15
C SER A 206 1.42 -10.62 17.57
N ILE A 207 1.76 -10.91 16.30
CA ILE A 207 1.30 -12.09 15.59
C ILE A 207 2.33 -13.23 15.66
N PHE A 208 3.61 -12.91 15.45
CA PHE A 208 4.71 -13.88 15.31
C PHE A 208 5.70 -13.81 16.46
N ASP A 209 6.36 -14.94 16.75
CA ASP A 209 7.47 -14.98 17.70
C ASP A 209 8.77 -14.50 17.03
N PHE A 210 9.08 -13.21 17.23
CA PHE A 210 10.28 -12.60 16.65
C PHE A 210 11.58 -13.19 17.20
N GLU A 211 11.60 -13.68 18.44
CA GLU A 211 12.80 -14.29 19.02
C GLU A 211 13.10 -15.65 18.39
N LEU A 212 12.06 -16.46 18.13
CA LEU A 212 12.22 -17.71 17.38
C LEU A 212 12.71 -17.48 15.95
N ILE A 213 12.14 -16.48 15.25
CA ILE A 213 12.58 -16.14 13.90
C ILE A 213 14.03 -15.62 13.91
N ARG A 214 14.39 -14.77 14.88
CA ARG A 214 15.77 -14.26 15.04
C ARG A 214 16.77 -15.39 15.29
N LYS A 215 16.40 -16.40 16.09
CA LYS A 215 17.21 -17.62 16.30
C LYS A 215 17.38 -18.42 15.01
N LEU A 216 16.32 -18.57 14.22
CA LEU A 216 16.38 -19.25 12.91
C LEU A 216 17.33 -18.52 11.96
N LEU A 217 17.21 -17.20 11.83
CA LEU A 217 18.06 -16.39 10.94
C LEU A 217 19.52 -16.32 11.38
N SER A 218 19.80 -16.51 12.68
CA SER A 218 21.15 -16.59 13.22
C SER A 218 21.81 -17.97 13.01
N SER A 219 21.04 -18.98 12.60
CA SER A 219 21.55 -20.33 12.38
C SER A 219 22.46 -20.38 11.16
N PRO A 220 23.68 -20.94 11.25
CA PRO A 220 24.56 -21.09 10.09
C PRO A 220 24.02 -22.08 9.05
N LYS A 221 22.97 -22.85 9.41
CA LYS A 221 22.30 -23.80 8.53
C LYS A 221 21.12 -23.21 7.77
N PHE A 222 20.75 -21.96 8.03
CA PHE A 222 19.63 -21.31 7.37
C PHE A 222 20.07 -20.00 6.74
N THR A 223 19.84 -19.88 5.45
CA THR A 223 20.02 -18.64 4.72
C THR A 223 18.74 -18.36 3.95
N PHE A 224 18.38 -17.08 3.83
CA PHE A 224 17.22 -16.69 3.06
C PHE A 224 17.49 -15.47 2.18
N CYS A 225 16.61 -15.30 1.21
CA CYS A 225 16.57 -14.15 0.32
C CYS A 225 15.14 -13.60 0.22
N TYR A 226 14.99 -12.28 0.23
CA TYR A 226 13.73 -11.59 0.05
C TYR A 226 13.85 -10.53 -1.04
N ASP A 227 12.98 -10.60 -2.04
CA ASP A 227 12.94 -9.68 -3.17
C ASP A 227 11.68 -8.80 -3.11
N ALA A 228 11.84 -7.50 -2.94
CA ALA A 228 10.72 -6.57 -2.94
C ALA A 228 10.30 -6.11 -4.35
N LEU A 229 11.01 -6.56 -5.40
CA LEU A 229 10.79 -6.18 -6.80
C LEU A 229 10.74 -4.64 -7.00
N HIS A 230 11.56 -3.91 -6.24
CA HIS A 230 11.55 -2.43 -6.19
C HIS A 230 10.21 -1.81 -5.80
N GLY A 231 9.30 -2.60 -5.22
CA GLY A 231 8.01 -2.16 -4.71
C GLY A 231 8.06 -1.72 -3.24
N VAL A 232 6.87 -1.46 -2.69
CA VAL A 232 6.72 -0.84 -1.38
C VAL A 232 7.18 -1.71 -0.21
N ALA A 233 7.25 -3.03 -0.41
CA ALA A 233 7.74 -3.94 0.60
C ALA A 233 9.17 -3.59 1.06
N GLY A 234 9.96 -2.94 0.20
CA GLY A 234 11.28 -2.42 0.52
C GLY A 234 11.30 -1.45 1.71
N ALA A 235 10.24 -0.65 1.89
CA ALA A 235 10.10 0.26 3.04
C ALA A 235 9.98 -0.47 4.38
N TYR A 236 9.67 -1.76 4.37
CA TYR A 236 9.52 -2.61 5.54
C TYR A 236 10.66 -3.61 5.67
N ALA A 237 11.23 -4.08 4.55
CA ALA A 237 12.13 -5.21 4.50
C ALA A 237 13.38 -5.01 5.36
N ASN A 238 14.03 -3.84 5.27
CA ASN A 238 15.22 -3.56 6.10
C ASN A 238 14.84 -3.47 7.59
N ARG A 239 13.78 -2.73 7.94
CA ARG A 239 13.29 -2.64 9.31
C ARG A 239 12.97 -4.03 9.88
N ILE A 240 12.14 -4.83 9.21
CA ILE A 240 11.71 -6.14 9.72
C ILE A 240 12.86 -7.13 9.71
N PHE A 241 13.47 -7.39 8.55
CA PHE A 241 14.38 -8.53 8.43
C PHE A 241 15.75 -8.23 9.01
N VAL A 242 16.31 -7.04 8.77
CA VAL A 242 17.68 -6.71 9.19
C VAL A 242 17.69 -6.16 10.62
N GLU A 243 16.97 -5.07 10.88
CA GLU A 243 17.03 -4.40 12.18
C GLU A 243 16.36 -5.23 13.29
N GLU A 244 15.17 -5.79 13.03
CA GLU A 244 14.42 -6.50 14.06
C GLU A 244 14.75 -7.99 14.18
N LEU A 245 15.00 -8.66 13.05
CA LEU A 245 15.20 -10.11 12.99
C LEU A 245 16.65 -10.52 12.74
N GLY A 246 17.58 -9.58 12.56
CA GLY A 246 19.02 -9.86 12.48
C GLY A 246 19.51 -10.52 11.19
N ALA A 247 18.73 -10.43 10.11
CA ALA A 247 19.17 -10.87 8.78
C ALA A 247 20.38 -10.07 8.28
N GLN A 248 21.16 -10.66 7.38
CA GLN A 248 22.19 -9.91 6.66
C GLN A 248 21.54 -9.00 5.61
N GLN A 249 22.11 -7.81 5.39
CA GLN A 249 21.65 -6.90 4.34
C GLN A 249 21.67 -7.55 2.95
N SER A 250 22.60 -8.48 2.70
CA SER A 250 22.73 -9.26 1.47
C SER A 250 21.57 -10.23 1.20
N SER A 251 20.73 -10.50 2.21
CA SER A 251 19.48 -11.25 2.05
C SER A 251 18.39 -10.44 1.35
N LEU A 252 18.52 -9.12 1.25
CA LEU A 252 17.54 -8.26 0.64
C LEU A 252 17.90 -7.95 -0.82
N LEU A 253 16.99 -8.27 -1.74
CA LEU A 253 17.05 -7.93 -3.16
C LEU A 253 16.03 -6.86 -3.48
N ASN A 254 16.45 -5.88 -4.29
CA ASN A 254 15.57 -4.86 -4.86
C ASN A 254 14.66 -4.16 -3.81
N CYS A 255 15.12 -4.04 -2.56
CA CYS A 255 14.36 -3.50 -1.42
C CYS A 255 14.38 -1.97 -1.31
N THR A 256 14.74 -1.26 -2.38
CA THR A 256 14.58 0.19 -2.48
C THR A 256 13.40 0.46 -3.42
N PRO A 257 12.30 1.05 -2.93
CA PRO A 257 11.17 1.43 -3.77
C PRO A 257 11.59 2.34 -4.93
N LYS A 258 11.09 2.09 -6.14
CA LYS A 258 11.33 2.93 -7.33
C LYS A 258 10.03 3.22 -8.05
N GLU A 259 9.93 4.41 -8.62
CA GLU A 259 8.73 4.88 -9.33
C GLU A 259 8.37 4.03 -10.56
N ASP A 260 9.36 3.36 -11.16
CA ASP A 260 9.23 2.46 -12.31
C ASP A 260 9.46 0.98 -11.96
N PHE A 261 9.59 0.65 -10.67
CA PHE A 261 9.98 -0.68 -10.19
C PHE A 261 11.26 -1.23 -10.85
N GLY A 262 12.21 -0.35 -11.20
CA GLY A 262 13.43 -0.74 -11.91
C GLY A 262 13.21 -1.13 -13.37
N GLY A 263 12.11 -0.68 -13.98
CA GLY A 263 11.70 -1.03 -15.35
C GLY A 263 11.08 -2.42 -15.47
N GLY A 264 10.83 -3.09 -14.34
CA GLY A 264 10.27 -4.44 -14.27
C GLY A 264 8.78 -4.48 -14.01
N HIS A 265 8.23 -5.69 -14.04
CA HIS A 265 6.87 -5.98 -13.61
C HIS A 265 6.94 -6.45 -12.15
N PRO A 266 6.38 -5.74 -11.16
CA PRO A 266 6.46 -6.12 -9.75
C PRO A 266 5.45 -7.23 -9.44
N ASP A 267 5.55 -8.36 -10.13
CA ASP A 267 4.65 -9.50 -10.03
C ASP A 267 5.45 -10.75 -9.58
N PRO A 268 5.23 -11.27 -8.36
CA PRO A 268 6.04 -12.34 -7.80
C PRO A 268 5.64 -13.68 -8.43
N ASN A 269 6.28 -14.03 -9.55
CA ASN A 269 6.15 -15.32 -10.20
C ASN A 269 7.46 -15.72 -10.91
N LEU A 270 7.51 -16.96 -11.39
CA LEU A 270 8.72 -17.53 -12.03
C LEU A 270 9.19 -16.78 -13.28
N THR A 271 8.33 -15.95 -13.88
CA THR A 271 8.64 -15.18 -15.09
C THR A 271 9.26 -13.82 -14.78
N TYR A 272 8.73 -13.09 -13.80
CA TYR A 272 9.13 -11.70 -13.55
C TYR A 272 10.14 -11.55 -12.40
N ALA A 273 10.10 -12.42 -11.38
CA ALA A 273 11.07 -12.43 -10.28
C ALA A 273 12.36 -13.20 -10.67
N LYS A 274 12.92 -12.90 -11.86
CA LYS A 274 14.00 -13.69 -12.49
C LYS A 274 15.24 -13.80 -11.62
N GLU A 275 15.68 -12.69 -11.04
CA GLU A 275 16.88 -12.65 -10.19
C GLU A 275 16.72 -13.56 -8.97
N LEU A 276 15.56 -13.50 -8.30
CA LEU A 276 15.26 -14.39 -7.19
C LEU A 276 15.20 -15.86 -7.64
N VAL A 277 14.54 -16.17 -8.76
CA VAL A 277 14.44 -17.53 -9.31
C VAL A 277 15.81 -18.12 -9.63
N GLU A 278 16.69 -17.33 -10.23
CA GLU A 278 18.08 -17.72 -10.50
C GLU A 278 18.86 -17.93 -9.20
N ARG A 279 18.74 -17.01 -8.23
CA ARG A 279 19.38 -17.13 -6.92
C ARG A 279 18.91 -18.34 -6.11
N MET A 280 17.65 -18.75 -6.28
CA MET A 280 17.08 -19.95 -5.66
C MET A 280 17.37 -21.25 -6.45
N GLY A 281 18.15 -21.18 -7.53
CA GLY A 281 18.63 -22.34 -8.28
C GLY A 281 17.59 -22.98 -9.20
N LEU A 282 16.56 -22.22 -9.61
CA LEU A 282 15.54 -22.63 -10.57
C LEU A 282 15.81 -22.08 -11.99
N GLY A 283 16.85 -21.25 -12.14
CA GLY A 283 17.32 -20.77 -13.43
C GLY A 283 18.04 -21.85 -14.26
N LYS A 284 18.27 -21.54 -15.55
CA LYS A 284 18.99 -22.46 -16.47
C LYS A 284 20.51 -22.44 -16.26
N SER A 285 21.04 -21.37 -15.67
CA SER A 285 22.47 -21.20 -15.42
C SER A 285 22.88 -21.81 -14.08
N ASN A 286 23.88 -22.68 -14.10
CA ASN A 286 24.52 -23.15 -12.87
C ASN A 286 25.58 -22.12 -12.44
N SER A 287 25.24 -21.25 -11.49
CA SER A 287 26.14 -20.20 -10.98
C SER A 287 27.26 -20.76 -10.09
N GLY A 288 27.21 -22.05 -9.71
CA GLY A 288 28.15 -22.67 -8.76
C GLY A 288 27.99 -22.16 -7.32
N VAL A 289 27.09 -21.21 -7.08
CA VAL A 289 26.74 -20.70 -5.76
C VAL A 289 25.58 -21.51 -5.22
N GLU A 290 25.72 -21.99 -3.98
CA GLU A 290 24.66 -22.79 -3.38
C GLU A 290 23.44 -21.90 -3.04
N PRO A 291 22.23 -22.26 -3.49
CA PRO A 291 21.05 -21.43 -3.26
C PRO A 291 20.68 -21.34 -1.77
N PRO A 292 20.05 -20.23 -1.34
CA PRO A 292 19.48 -20.13 -0.01
C PRO A 292 18.45 -21.22 0.30
N GLU A 293 18.20 -21.46 1.58
CA GLU A 293 17.20 -22.44 2.03
C GLU A 293 15.76 -21.91 1.84
N PHE A 294 15.57 -20.59 1.87
CA PHE A 294 14.27 -19.93 1.69
C PHE A 294 14.37 -18.69 0.80
N GLY A 295 13.42 -18.53 -0.11
CA GLY A 295 13.29 -17.36 -0.97
C GLY A 295 11.86 -16.84 -0.95
N ALA A 296 11.68 -15.53 -0.96
CA ALA A 296 10.35 -14.94 -1.13
C ALA A 296 10.40 -13.65 -1.96
N ALA A 297 9.31 -13.38 -2.68
CA ALA A 297 9.09 -12.10 -3.35
C ALA A 297 7.71 -11.54 -3.02
N ALA A 298 7.55 -10.22 -3.09
CA ALA A 298 6.26 -9.53 -2.97
C ALA A 298 5.95 -8.68 -4.21
N ASP A 299 4.67 -8.43 -4.47
CA ASP A 299 4.24 -7.54 -5.55
C ASP A 299 4.35 -6.05 -5.19
N GLY A 300 3.95 -5.17 -6.12
CA GLY A 300 4.11 -3.73 -6.00
C GLY A 300 3.60 -3.14 -4.68
N ASP A 301 2.38 -3.50 -4.24
CA ASP A 301 1.78 -3.07 -2.98
C ASP A 301 1.85 -4.10 -1.83
N ALA A 302 2.60 -5.18 -2.05
CA ALA A 302 2.93 -6.22 -1.08
C ALA A 302 1.72 -6.96 -0.48
N ASP A 303 0.63 -7.11 -1.25
CA ASP A 303 -0.50 -7.97 -0.87
C ASP A 303 -0.41 -9.39 -1.45
N ARG A 304 0.57 -9.65 -2.33
CA ARG A 304 0.90 -10.97 -2.87
C ARG A 304 2.30 -11.42 -2.47
N ASN A 305 2.50 -12.73 -2.49
CA ASN A 305 3.82 -13.33 -2.27
C ASN A 305 4.06 -14.54 -3.18
N MET A 306 5.34 -14.79 -3.46
CA MET A 306 5.84 -16.05 -3.99
C MET A 306 6.81 -16.64 -3.00
N ILE A 307 6.71 -17.95 -2.75
CA ILE A 307 7.59 -18.68 -1.83
C ILE A 307 8.40 -19.71 -2.60
N LEU A 308 9.71 -19.73 -2.35
CA LEU A 308 10.67 -20.65 -2.93
C LEU A 308 11.42 -21.38 -1.82
N GLY A 309 11.51 -22.70 -1.95
CA GLY A 309 12.52 -23.48 -1.26
C GLY A 309 13.80 -23.55 -2.09
N LYS A 310 14.84 -24.12 -1.52
CA LYS A 310 16.07 -24.44 -2.27
C LYS A 310 15.75 -25.29 -3.49
N ARG A 311 15.92 -24.72 -4.70
CA ARG A 311 15.62 -25.35 -5.99
C ARG A 311 14.18 -25.88 -6.09
N PHE A 312 13.23 -25.22 -5.41
CA PHE A 312 11.85 -25.67 -5.34
C PHE A 312 10.87 -24.49 -5.38
N PHE A 313 9.83 -24.59 -6.20
CA PHE A 313 8.73 -23.63 -6.22
C PHE A 313 7.56 -24.14 -5.40
N VAL A 314 7.15 -23.40 -4.38
CA VAL A 314 5.95 -23.70 -3.59
C VAL A 314 4.76 -23.05 -4.30
N THR A 315 3.80 -23.86 -4.75
CA THR A 315 2.59 -23.31 -5.37
C THR A 315 1.81 -22.49 -4.34
N PRO A 316 1.12 -21.39 -4.72
CA PRO A 316 0.34 -20.60 -3.77
C PRO A 316 -0.71 -21.44 -3.02
N SER A 317 -1.33 -22.41 -3.71
CA SER A 317 -2.30 -23.34 -3.12
C SER A 317 -1.68 -24.27 -2.08
N ASP A 318 -0.48 -24.82 -2.34
CA ASP A 318 0.23 -25.62 -1.34
C ASP A 318 0.71 -24.76 -0.18
N SER A 319 1.15 -23.51 -0.44
CA SER A 319 1.60 -22.58 0.60
C SER A 319 0.50 -22.33 1.63
N VAL A 320 -0.73 -22.03 1.19
CA VAL A 320 -1.86 -21.85 2.12
C VAL A 320 -2.22 -23.15 2.86
N ALA A 321 -2.15 -24.31 2.19
CA ALA A 321 -2.41 -25.60 2.81
C ALA A 321 -1.37 -25.96 3.90
N ILE A 322 -0.08 -25.70 3.64
CA ILE A 322 1.01 -25.91 4.59
C ILE A 322 0.85 -24.99 5.80
N ILE A 323 0.53 -23.70 5.59
CA ILE A 323 0.27 -22.76 6.69
C ILE A 323 -0.93 -23.25 7.50
N ALA A 324 -2.04 -23.61 6.87
CA ALA A 324 -3.24 -24.09 7.56
C ALA A 324 -2.96 -25.34 8.41
N ALA A 325 -2.16 -26.27 7.90
CA ALA A 325 -1.79 -27.49 8.62
C ALA A 325 -0.91 -27.25 9.86
N ASN A 326 -0.16 -26.13 9.91
CA ASN A 326 0.86 -25.89 10.94
C ASN A 326 0.61 -24.65 11.81
N ALA A 327 -0.32 -23.77 11.43
CA ALA A 327 -0.49 -22.44 12.04
C ALA A 327 -0.67 -22.47 13.56
N VAL A 328 -1.49 -23.39 14.08
CA VAL A 328 -1.77 -23.49 15.52
C VAL A 328 -0.51 -23.80 16.34
N GLY A 329 0.38 -24.63 15.79
CA GLY A 329 1.64 -25.00 16.45
C GLY A 329 2.79 -24.03 16.20
N ALA A 330 2.75 -23.26 15.10
CA ALA A 330 3.88 -22.46 14.63
C ALA A 330 3.71 -20.94 14.80
N ILE A 331 2.48 -20.43 14.88
CA ILE A 331 2.19 -18.99 14.88
C ILE A 331 1.39 -18.63 16.15
N PRO A 332 1.98 -17.87 17.10
CA PRO A 332 1.35 -17.54 18.37
C PRO A 332 -0.09 -16.99 18.27
N TYR A 333 -0.35 -16.15 17.27
CA TYR A 333 -1.68 -15.60 17.00
C TYR A 333 -2.78 -16.65 16.81
N PHE A 334 -2.44 -17.81 16.25
CA PHE A 334 -3.39 -18.89 15.97
C PHE A 334 -3.38 -20.00 17.03
N SER A 335 -2.75 -19.77 18.18
CA SER A 335 -2.67 -20.77 19.27
C SER A 335 -4.04 -21.23 19.79
N SER A 336 -5.09 -20.42 19.66
CA SER A 336 -6.48 -20.78 19.98
C SER A 336 -7.24 -21.47 18.82
N GLY A 337 -6.57 -21.80 17.72
CA GLY A 337 -7.17 -22.35 16.51
C GLY A 337 -7.35 -21.35 15.37
N LEU A 338 -7.49 -21.87 14.15
CA LEU A 338 -7.81 -21.09 12.96
C LEU A 338 -9.31 -20.78 12.89
N LYS A 339 -9.66 -19.52 12.65
CA LYS A 339 -11.07 -19.09 12.45
C LYS A 339 -11.54 -19.19 10.99
N GLY A 340 -10.61 -19.32 10.06
CA GLY A 340 -10.86 -19.42 8.63
C GLY A 340 -9.56 -19.46 7.85
N VAL A 341 -9.64 -19.96 6.62
CA VAL A 341 -8.56 -19.98 5.64
C VAL A 341 -9.16 -19.45 4.35
N ALA A 342 -8.54 -18.43 3.76
CA ALA A 342 -8.95 -17.81 2.50
C ALA A 342 -7.71 -17.53 1.66
#